data_AF-A0A7U9X7E5-F1
#
_entry.id   AF-A0A7U9X7E5-F1
#
_cell.length_a   1.000
_cell.length_b   1.000
_cell.length_c   1.000
_cell.angle_alpha   90.00
_cell.angle_beta   90.00
_cell.angle_gamma   90.00
#
_symmetry.space_group_name_H-M   'P 1'
#
loop_
_entity.id
_entity.type
_entity.pdbx_description
1 polymer ?
#
loop_
_entity_poly.entity_id
_entity_poly.type
_entity_poly.pdbx_seq_one_letter_code
_entity_poly.pdbx_strand_id
1 'polypeptide(L)'
;MMNEEQSLRNKIQALSGIDNIYLDMICNTLKSYTTEKYSYLQLLNQVVTRLLDGWSIGYILHCLQGNKYTSYKGEENMMDYCVRAFNTEMLQIEKILACREKDIRIVDVNPIVPNKVVEVTFADGTKEKSVCREPDTFSLESAISICISKKIMGGSSAYNNAVKRGMKVYEDKQKKEVAEKAEQKRIEKKRAKRLAYKERRAVKKREEQIAIQTEAYLRAMKAMSDSKNVVVNEENN
;
A
#
# COMPACT_ATOMS: atom_id res chain seq x y z
N MET A 1 34.77 28.34 -5.02
CA MET A 1 33.37 27.87 -5.04
C MET A 1 32.87 27.35 -3.69
N MET A 2 33.54 26.41 -2.99
CA MET A 2 33.06 25.89 -1.69
C MET A 2 32.83 26.97 -0.60
N ASN A 3 33.60 28.05 -0.62
CA ASN A 3 33.50 29.12 0.39
C ASN A 3 32.23 29.98 0.23
N GLU A 4 31.72 30.14 -0.99
CA GLU A 4 30.60 31.03 -1.30
C GLU A 4 29.24 30.34 -1.07
N GLU A 5 29.13 29.06 -1.43
CA GLU A 5 27.96 28.25 -1.10
C GLU A 5 27.75 28.19 0.41
N GLN A 6 28.80 27.89 1.18
CA GLN A 6 28.69 27.77 2.63
C GLN A 6 28.31 29.12 3.27
N SER A 7 28.83 30.23 2.74
CA SER A 7 28.44 31.58 3.17
C SER A 7 26.94 31.85 2.95
N LEU A 8 26.39 31.50 1.78
CA LEU A 8 24.97 31.67 1.49
C LEU A 8 24.09 30.77 2.35
N ARG A 9 24.50 29.52 2.60
CA ARG A 9 23.78 28.59 3.49
C ARG A 9 23.69 29.12 4.91
N ASN A 10 24.79 29.64 5.45
CA ASN A 10 24.81 30.24 6.78
C ASN A 10 23.89 31.48 6.85
N LYS A 11 23.81 32.28 5.78
CA LYS A 11 22.88 33.43 5.71
C LYS A 11 21.42 32.99 5.69
N ILE A 12 21.07 31.97 4.91
CA ILE A 12 19.71 31.42 4.86
C ILE A 12 19.32 30.91 6.24
N GLN A 13 20.20 30.17 6.91
CA GLN A 13 19.98 29.67 8.26
C GLN A 13 19.72 30.80 9.26
N ALA A 14 20.59 31.83 9.26
CA ALA A 14 20.45 32.96 10.17
C ALA A 14 19.16 33.77 9.93
N LEU A 15 18.77 33.95 8.66
CA LEU A 15 17.60 34.75 8.29
C LEU A 15 16.26 34.02 8.47
N SER A 16 16.25 32.69 8.30
CA SER A 16 15.02 31.89 8.37
C SER A 16 14.84 31.15 9.71
N GLY A 17 15.87 31.08 10.54
CA GLY A 17 15.83 30.40 11.84
C GLY A 17 15.68 28.88 11.75
N ILE A 18 15.87 28.29 10.57
CA ILE A 18 15.73 26.85 10.35
C ILE A 18 16.95 26.07 10.83
N ASP A 19 16.75 24.83 11.26
CA ASP A 19 17.87 23.94 11.62
C ASP A 19 18.63 23.44 10.38
N ASN A 20 19.77 22.77 10.61
CA ASN A 20 20.62 22.25 9.54
C ASN A 20 19.93 21.17 8.68
N ILE A 21 19.00 20.40 9.25
CA ILE A 21 18.32 19.30 8.55
C ILE A 21 17.38 19.91 7.50
N TYR A 22 16.58 20.91 7.89
CA TYR A 22 15.70 21.62 6.95
C TYR A 22 16.51 22.41 5.91
N LEU A 23 17.64 23.01 6.32
CA LEU A 23 18.53 23.70 5.38
C LEU A 23 19.09 22.75 4.30
N ASP A 24 19.48 21.53 4.68
CA ASP A 24 19.94 20.50 3.74
C ASP A 24 18.84 20.10 2.75
N MET A 25 17.60 19.93 3.22
CA MET A 25 16.45 19.62 2.36
C MET A 25 16.18 20.73 1.33
N ILE A 26 16.24 21.99 1.76
CA ILE A 26 16.08 23.15 0.88
C ILE A 26 17.21 23.21 -0.14
N CYS A 27 18.46 23.02 0.28
CA CYS A 27 19.61 22.98 -0.63
C CYS A 27 19.47 21.88 -1.69
N ASN A 28 19.05 20.67 -1.30
CA ASN A 28 18.82 19.57 -2.24
C ASN A 28 17.70 19.88 -3.22
N THR A 29 16.62 20.52 -2.74
CA THR A 29 15.51 20.98 -3.58
C THR A 29 15.97 22.01 -4.61
N LEU A 30 16.74 23.01 -4.20
CA LEU A 30 17.31 24.03 -5.09
C LEU A 30 18.29 23.43 -6.10
N LYS A 31 19.10 22.43 -5.70
CA LYS A 31 19.98 21.70 -6.62
C LYS A 31 19.19 21.04 -7.75
N SER A 32 18.02 20.46 -7.44
CA SER A 32 17.12 19.87 -8.45
C SER A 32 16.48 20.90 -9.40
N TYR A 33 16.49 22.19 -9.03
CA TYR A 33 16.00 23.30 -9.85
C TYR A 33 17.10 24.00 -10.64
N THR A 34 18.33 23.53 -10.53
CA THR A 34 19.41 24.00 -11.40
C THR A 34 19.03 23.69 -12.85
N THR A 35 19.05 24.70 -13.70
CA THR A 35 18.72 24.59 -15.13
C THR A 35 19.82 25.28 -15.94
N GLU A 36 19.77 25.15 -17.27
CA GLU A 36 20.66 25.92 -18.16
C GLU A 36 20.57 27.44 -17.95
N LYS A 37 19.43 27.94 -17.41
CA LYS A 37 19.17 29.36 -17.20
C LYS A 37 19.57 29.89 -15.82
N TYR A 38 19.61 29.03 -14.79
CA TYR A 38 19.94 29.44 -13.43
C TYR A 38 20.87 28.42 -12.76
N SER A 39 22.03 28.91 -12.31
CA SER A 39 22.96 28.12 -11.51
C SER A 39 22.47 27.98 -10.07
N TYR A 40 22.89 26.91 -9.40
CA TYR A 40 22.54 26.68 -7.99
C TYR A 40 22.95 27.85 -7.07
N LEU A 41 24.10 28.48 -7.29
CA LEU A 41 24.53 29.66 -6.54
C LEU A 41 23.61 30.87 -6.79
N GLN A 42 23.14 31.06 -8.02
CA GLN A 42 22.16 32.12 -8.33
C GLN A 42 20.83 31.88 -7.61
N LEU A 43 20.39 30.62 -7.52
CA LEU A 43 19.17 30.26 -6.79
C LEU A 43 19.33 30.49 -5.28
N LEU A 44 20.45 30.08 -4.67
CA LEU A 44 20.74 30.37 -3.27
C LEU A 44 20.75 31.86 -2.98
N ASN A 45 21.37 32.65 -3.87
CA ASN A 45 21.44 34.09 -3.69
C ASN A 45 20.05 34.74 -3.81
N GLN A 46 19.20 34.29 -4.74
CA GLN A 46 17.80 34.74 -4.83
C GLN A 46 16.99 34.44 -3.57
N VAL A 47 17.23 33.27 -2.94
CA VAL A 47 16.60 32.93 -1.66
C VAL A 47 17.03 33.92 -0.57
N VAL A 48 18.33 34.20 -0.46
CA VAL A 48 18.86 35.18 0.51
C VAL A 48 18.26 36.57 0.27
N THR A 49 18.22 37.06 -0.98
CA THR A 49 17.65 38.37 -1.30
C THR A 49 16.19 38.46 -0.86
N ARG A 50 15.36 37.47 -1.19
CA ARG A 50 13.94 37.50 -0.83
C ARG A 50 13.70 37.33 0.67
N LEU A 51 14.56 36.59 1.37
CA LEU A 51 14.52 36.53 2.84
C LEU A 51 14.81 37.91 3.45
N LEU A 52 15.78 38.65 2.89
CA LEU A 52 16.06 40.03 3.31
C LEU A 52 14.90 40.98 3.01
N ASP A 53 14.14 40.73 1.94
CA ASP A 53 12.90 41.45 1.61
C ASP A 53 11.72 41.07 2.55
N GLY A 54 11.95 40.22 3.55
CA GLY A 54 10.96 39.83 4.56
C GLY A 54 10.05 38.67 4.13
N TRP A 55 10.38 37.96 3.05
CA TRP A 55 9.55 36.87 2.57
C TRP A 55 9.80 35.61 3.38
N SER A 56 8.75 34.83 3.67
CA SER A 56 8.93 33.53 4.31
C SER A 56 9.59 32.53 3.37
N ILE A 57 10.42 31.63 3.91
CA ILE A 57 11.14 30.65 3.08
C ILE A 57 10.21 29.74 2.26
N GLY A 58 9.03 29.44 2.81
CA GLY A 58 7.99 28.70 2.09
C GLY A 58 7.45 29.46 0.87
N TYR A 59 7.21 30.77 1.01
CA TYR A 59 6.73 31.61 -0.09
C TYR A 59 7.79 31.78 -1.19
N ILE A 60 9.07 31.87 -0.80
CA ILE A 60 10.20 31.94 -1.73
C ILE A 60 10.31 30.66 -2.57
N LEU A 61 10.24 29.50 -1.92
CA LEU A 61 10.31 28.20 -2.60
C LEU A 61 9.12 28.01 -3.55
N HIS A 62 7.92 28.44 -3.17
CA HIS A 62 6.74 28.48 -4.03
C HIS A 62 6.98 29.32 -5.31
N CYS A 63 7.55 30.52 -5.18
CA CYS A 63 7.85 31.37 -6.34
C CYS A 63 8.93 30.78 -7.26
N LEU A 64 9.86 29.99 -6.71
CA LEU A 64 10.86 29.26 -7.51
C LEU A 64 10.25 28.05 -8.23
N GLN A 65 9.24 27.40 -7.63
CA GLN A 65 8.49 26.28 -8.22
C GLN A 65 7.49 26.72 -9.30
N GLY A 66 6.90 27.91 -9.14
CA GLY A 66 5.88 28.47 -10.05
C GLY A 66 6.31 28.68 -11.51
N ASN A 67 7.60 28.56 -11.82
CA ASN A 67 8.11 28.57 -13.20
C ASN A 67 7.91 27.23 -13.95
N LYS A 68 7.33 26.19 -13.34
CA LYS A 68 7.10 24.88 -13.99
C LYS A 68 5.64 24.48 -14.22
N TYR A 69 4.65 25.15 -13.64
CA TYR A 69 3.25 24.72 -13.78
C TYR A 69 2.28 25.90 -13.85
N THR A 70 2.10 26.43 -15.05
CA THR A 70 0.87 27.13 -15.41
C THR A 70 -0.12 26.14 -16.02
N SER A 71 -1.40 26.31 -15.69
CA SER A 71 -2.58 25.62 -16.22
C SER A 71 -2.92 24.25 -15.60
N TYR A 72 -3.96 24.19 -14.75
CA TYR A 72 -5.30 23.71 -15.16
C TYR A 72 -6.35 23.92 -14.05
N LYS A 73 -7.59 24.08 -14.49
CA LYS A 73 -8.80 24.48 -13.76
C LYS A 73 -9.36 23.38 -12.83
N GLY A 74 -9.91 23.81 -11.70
CA GLY A 74 -11.01 23.16 -10.98
C GLY A 74 -10.63 21.96 -10.11
N GLU A 75 -11.05 22.02 -8.84
CA GLU A 75 -10.97 20.96 -7.80
C GLU A 75 -9.61 20.86 -7.09
N GLU A 76 -9.61 21.31 -5.82
CA GLU A 76 -8.50 21.50 -4.87
C GLU A 76 -7.22 22.15 -5.44
N ASN A 77 -6.92 23.37 -4.96
CA ASN A 77 -5.65 24.02 -5.22
C ASN A 77 -4.52 23.07 -4.75
N MET A 78 -3.60 22.68 -5.64
CA MET A 78 -2.44 21.84 -5.30
C MET A 78 -1.63 22.39 -4.11
N MET A 79 -1.75 23.69 -3.83
CA MET A 79 -1.20 24.33 -2.64
C MET A 79 -1.84 23.82 -1.35
N ASP A 80 -3.15 23.57 -1.35
CA ASP A 80 -3.88 22.99 -0.23
C ASP A 80 -3.48 21.52 -0.02
N TYR A 81 -3.16 20.78 -1.09
CA TYR A 81 -2.62 19.42 -1.01
C TYR A 81 -1.19 19.40 -0.47
N CYS A 82 -0.29 20.26 -0.97
CA CYS A 82 1.11 20.30 -0.54
C CYS A 82 1.27 20.89 0.87
N VAL A 83 0.50 21.93 1.23
CA VAL A 83 0.44 22.43 2.62
C VAL A 83 -0.15 21.38 3.53
N ARG A 84 -1.22 20.67 3.12
CA ARG A 84 -1.71 19.51 3.89
C ARG A 84 -0.66 18.43 4.02
N ALA A 85 0.05 18.06 2.95
CA ALA A 85 1.07 17.01 2.99
C ALA A 85 2.24 17.39 3.92
N PHE A 86 2.79 18.61 3.76
CA PHE A 86 3.87 19.13 4.61
C PHE A 86 3.43 19.29 6.07
N ASN A 87 2.24 19.86 6.32
CA ASN A 87 1.70 19.96 7.66
C ASN A 87 1.39 18.56 8.23
N THR A 88 0.96 17.59 7.42
CA THR A 88 0.70 16.22 7.86
C THR A 88 1.98 15.49 8.21
N GLU A 89 3.07 15.72 7.48
CA GLU A 89 4.41 15.20 7.78
C GLU A 89 5.01 15.88 9.02
N MET A 90 4.91 17.20 9.14
CA MET A 90 5.30 17.96 10.34
C MET A 90 4.51 17.51 11.57
N LEU A 91 3.19 17.31 11.44
CA LEU A 91 2.32 16.80 12.50
C LEU A 91 2.71 15.36 12.90
N GLN A 92 3.21 14.54 11.96
CA GLN A 92 3.75 13.22 12.30
C GLN A 92 5.04 13.34 13.10
N ILE A 93 5.96 14.24 12.72
CA ILE A 93 7.21 14.48 13.45
C ILE A 93 6.93 15.06 14.84
N GLU A 94 6.06 16.07 14.96
CA GLU A 94 5.63 16.63 16.25
C GLU A 94 4.94 15.59 17.13
N LYS A 95 4.10 14.72 16.55
CA LYS A 95 3.50 13.60 17.30
C LYS A 95 4.55 12.58 17.76
N ILE A 96 5.57 12.30 16.95
CA ILE A 96 6.68 11.42 17.32
C ILE A 96 7.51 12.05 18.45
N LEU A 97 7.81 13.34 18.37
CA LEU A 97 8.53 14.09 19.40
C LEU A 97 7.71 14.17 20.70
N ALA A 98 6.41 14.46 20.61
CA ALA A 98 5.49 14.44 21.74
C ALA A 98 5.29 13.04 22.36
N CYS A 99 5.51 11.97 21.59
CA CYS A 99 5.57 10.61 22.15
C CYS A 99 6.89 10.36 22.90
N ARG A 100 7.99 11.01 22.48
CA ARG A 100 9.32 10.92 23.12
C ARG A 100 9.42 11.71 24.43
N GLU A 101 8.65 12.79 24.58
CA GLU A 101 8.65 13.64 25.77
C GLU A 101 7.83 13.10 26.95
N LYS A 102 7.06 12.03 26.76
CA LYS A 102 6.24 11.48 27.85
C LYS A 102 7.13 10.73 28.83
N ASP A 103 7.10 11.14 30.09
CA ASP A 103 7.69 10.37 31.18
C ASP A 103 6.84 9.10 31.39
N ILE A 104 7.35 7.95 30.94
CA ILE A 104 6.65 6.65 31.00
C ILE A 104 6.99 5.91 32.31
N ARG A 105 7.76 6.53 33.22
CA ARG A 105 8.12 5.87 34.48
C ARG A 105 6.85 5.57 35.28
N ILE A 106 6.70 4.30 35.65
CA ILE A 106 5.61 3.82 36.50
C ILE A 106 6.02 4.01 37.95
N VAL A 107 5.15 4.65 38.73
CA VAL A 107 5.36 4.86 40.17
C VAL A 107 4.59 3.82 40.99
N ASP A 108 3.41 3.43 40.52
CA ASP A 108 2.55 2.50 41.25
C ASP A 108 1.64 1.69 40.31
N VAL A 109 1.33 0.46 40.73
CA VAL A 109 0.41 -0.45 40.05
C VAL A 109 -0.57 -0.98 41.08
N ASN A 110 -1.83 -0.55 40.97
CA ASN A 110 -2.88 -0.88 41.91
C ASN A 110 -3.96 -1.77 41.25
N PRO A 111 -4.08 -3.05 41.65
CA PRO A 111 -5.19 -3.91 41.24
C PRO A 111 -6.47 -3.49 41.98
N ILE A 112 -7.39 -2.80 41.29
CA ILE A 112 -8.67 -2.35 41.87
C ILE A 112 -9.63 -3.53 42.04
N VAL A 113 -9.73 -4.36 41.01
CA VAL A 113 -10.54 -5.58 41.03
C VAL A 113 -9.60 -6.73 40.69
N PRO A 114 -9.39 -7.68 41.62
CA PRO A 114 -8.53 -8.83 41.37
C PRO A 114 -8.88 -9.52 40.06
N ASN A 115 -7.87 -9.79 39.25
CA ASN A 115 -7.98 -10.45 37.94
C ASN A 115 -8.93 -9.76 36.93
N LYS A 116 -9.24 -8.48 37.11
CA LYS A 116 -10.12 -7.74 36.17
C LYS A 116 -9.66 -6.33 35.87
N VAL A 117 -9.41 -5.52 36.89
CA VAL A 117 -9.11 -4.09 36.72
C VAL A 117 -7.81 -3.71 37.39
N VAL A 118 -6.92 -3.10 36.63
CA VAL A 118 -5.62 -2.59 37.09
C VAL A 118 -5.53 -1.11 36.75
N GLU A 119 -5.17 -0.30 37.73
CA GLU A 119 -4.80 1.11 37.57
C GLU A 119 -3.28 1.25 37.66
N VAL A 120 -2.68 1.98 36.74
CA VAL A 120 -1.25 2.28 36.72
C VAL A 120 -1.09 3.79 36.87
N THR A 121 -0.25 4.20 37.82
CA THR A 121 0.09 5.60 38.06
C THR A 121 1.48 5.89 37.51
N PHE A 122 1.59 6.93 36.67
CA PHE A 122 2.83 7.37 36.06
C PHE A 122 3.48 8.50 36.87
N ALA A 123 4.77 8.76 36.61
CA ALA A 123 5.58 9.76 37.32
C ALA A 123 5.07 11.20 37.15
N ASP A 124 4.35 11.48 36.08
CA ASP A 124 3.68 12.76 35.85
C ASP A 124 2.34 12.91 36.59
N GLY A 125 2.00 11.95 37.46
CA GLY A 125 0.77 11.92 38.26
C GLY A 125 -0.47 11.46 37.48
N THR A 126 -0.35 11.20 36.18
CA THR A 126 -1.47 10.67 35.40
C THR A 126 -1.73 9.20 35.70
N LYS A 127 -2.97 8.76 35.46
CA LYS A 127 -3.42 7.40 35.73
C LYS A 127 -4.09 6.82 34.51
N GLU A 128 -3.73 5.58 34.18
CA GLU A 128 -4.43 4.81 33.15
C GLU A 128 -4.98 3.52 33.75
N LYS A 129 -6.16 3.13 33.26
CA LYS A 129 -6.85 1.93 33.70
C LYS A 129 -6.92 0.92 32.57
N SER A 130 -6.66 -0.34 32.89
CA SER A 130 -6.93 -1.46 32.02
C SER A 130 -8.03 -2.32 32.63
N VAL A 131 -8.95 -2.79 31.78
CA VAL A 131 -10.08 -3.63 32.15
C VAL A 131 -10.04 -4.87 31.26
N CYS A 132 -9.82 -6.02 31.88
CA CYS A 132 -9.95 -7.32 31.24
C CYS A 132 -11.44 -7.66 31.11
N ARG A 133 -11.88 -8.03 29.91
CA ARG A 133 -13.26 -8.45 29.66
C ARG A 133 -13.42 -9.93 30.01
N GLU A 134 -14.64 -10.35 30.31
CA GLU A 134 -14.96 -11.75 30.67
C GLU A 134 -14.49 -12.83 29.69
N PRO A 135 -14.50 -12.64 28.35
CA PRO A 135 -13.95 -13.66 27.45
C PRO A 135 -12.41 -13.68 27.42
N ASP A 136 -11.73 -12.68 27.98
CA ASP A 136 -10.27 -12.54 27.92
C ASP A 136 -9.62 -13.20 29.14
N THR A 137 -8.43 -13.78 28.95
CA THR A 137 -7.61 -14.26 30.07
C THR A 137 -6.87 -13.08 30.69
N PHE A 138 -7.02 -12.88 31.99
CA PHE A 138 -6.32 -11.82 32.70
C PHE A 138 -4.81 -12.08 32.74
N SER A 139 -4.04 -11.07 32.37
CA SER A 139 -2.60 -11.00 32.56
C SER A 139 -2.23 -9.63 33.10
N LEU A 140 -1.49 -9.61 34.21
CA LEU A 140 -0.99 -8.37 34.80
C LEU A 140 -0.03 -7.65 33.86
N GLU A 141 0.84 -8.41 33.18
CA GLU A 141 1.76 -7.89 32.17
C GLU A 141 0.99 -7.18 31.06
N SER A 142 0.00 -7.86 30.47
CA SER A 142 -0.82 -7.28 29.41
C SER A 142 -1.59 -6.05 29.89
N ALA A 143 -2.09 -6.06 31.13
CA ALA A 143 -2.77 -4.90 31.71
C ALA A 143 -1.83 -3.68 31.82
N ILE A 144 -0.60 -3.88 32.28
CA ILE A 144 0.43 -2.82 32.36
C ILE A 144 0.81 -2.34 30.95
N SER A 145 1.02 -3.26 30.00
CA SER A 145 1.34 -2.91 28.60
C SER A 145 0.24 -2.08 27.94
N ILE A 146 -1.03 -2.39 28.22
CA ILE A 146 -2.17 -1.59 27.74
C ILE A 146 -2.12 -0.18 28.32
N CYS A 147 -1.88 -0.02 29.63
CA CYS A 147 -1.76 1.30 30.26
C CYS A 147 -0.61 2.12 29.68
N ILE A 148 0.57 1.51 29.47
CA ILE A 148 1.71 2.16 28.82
C ILE A 148 1.34 2.58 27.39
N SER A 149 0.70 1.70 26.62
CA SER A 149 0.29 1.98 25.24
C SER A 149 -0.68 3.15 25.17
N LYS A 150 -1.68 3.19 26.06
CA LYS A 150 -2.61 4.32 26.17
C LYS A 150 -1.86 5.61 26.45
N LYS A 151 -0.93 5.61 27.40
CA LYS A 151 -0.13 6.78 27.74
C LYS A 151 0.64 7.32 26.54
N ILE A 152 1.38 6.45 25.85
CA ILE A 152 2.15 6.79 24.64
C ILE A 152 1.22 7.38 23.57
N MET A 153 0.10 6.72 23.30
CA MET A 153 -0.83 7.10 22.22
C MET A 153 -1.70 8.33 22.54
N GLY A 154 -1.63 8.86 23.76
CA GLY A 154 -2.42 10.04 24.15
C GLY A 154 -3.84 9.70 24.63
N GLY A 155 -4.03 8.50 25.15
CA GLY A 155 -5.22 8.08 25.88
C GLY A 155 -5.96 6.89 25.27
N SER A 156 -7.03 6.50 25.96
CA SER A 156 -7.81 5.30 25.65
C SER A 156 -8.48 5.32 24.27
N SER A 157 -8.95 6.47 23.79
CA SER A 157 -9.63 6.57 22.47
C SER A 157 -8.68 6.27 21.31
N ALA A 158 -7.49 6.87 21.32
CA ALA A 158 -6.48 6.67 20.30
C ALA A 158 -6.02 5.21 20.24
N TYR A 159 -5.77 4.62 21.41
CA TYR A 159 -5.43 3.20 21.57
C TYR A 159 -6.53 2.28 21.02
N ASN A 160 -7.79 2.45 21.46
CA ASN A 160 -8.90 1.61 21.03
C ASN A 160 -9.13 1.67 19.51
N ASN A 161 -8.99 2.86 18.91
CA ASN A 161 -9.11 3.03 17.46
C ASN A 161 -7.95 2.37 16.69
N ALA A 162 -6.74 2.35 17.25
CA ALA A 162 -5.62 1.64 16.64
C ALA A 162 -5.83 0.12 16.69
N VAL A 163 -6.24 -0.42 17.84
CA VAL A 163 -6.56 -1.85 17.99
C VAL A 163 -7.69 -2.26 17.04
N LYS A 164 -8.77 -1.47 16.95
CA LYS A 164 -9.89 -1.74 16.03
C LYS A 164 -9.44 -1.77 14.57
N ARG A 165 -8.54 -0.87 14.16
CA ARG A 165 -7.97 -0.87 12.81
C ARG A 165 -7.11 -2.11 12.56
N GLY A 166 -6.27 -2.48 13.52
CA GLY A 166 -5.46 -3.71 13.46
C GLY A 166 -6.33 -4.96 13.30
N MET A 167 -7.42 -5.08 14.07
CA MET A 167 -8.31 -6.22 13.94
C MET A 167 -9.04 -6.29 12.61
N LYS A 168 -9.46 -5.14 12.06
CA LYS A 168 -10.06 -5.10 10.73
C LYS A 168 -9.12 -5.65 9.65
N VAL A 169 -7.83 -5.28 9.70
CA VAL A 169 -6.83 -5.80 8.75
C VAL A 169 -6.69 -7.31 8.85
N TYR A 170 -6.68 -7.85 10.07
CA TYR A 170 -6.62 -9.30 10.29
C TYR A 170 -7.87 -10.01 9.76
N GLU A 171 -9.07 -9.51 10.08
CA GLU A 171 -10.33 -10.07 9.58
C GLU A 171 -10.42 -10.04 8.05
N ASP A 172 -9.99 -8.95 7.42
CA ASP A 172 -10.00 -8.80 5.97
C ASP A 172 -9.02 -9.78 5.30
N LYS A 173 -7.87 -10.04 5.92
CA LYS A 173 -6.92 -11.08 5.47
C LYS A 173 -7.58 -12.47 5.50
N GLN A 174 -8.23 -12.82 6.61
CA GLN A 174 -8.92 -14.11 6.75
C GLN A 174 -10.03 -14.27 5.70
N LYS A 175 -10.81 -13.22 5.44
CA LYS A 175 -11.87 -13.23 4.42
C LYS A 175 -11.31 -13.43 3.01
N LYS A 176 -10.20 -12.76 2.67
CA LYS A 176 -9.53 -12.93 1.37
C LYS A 176 -9.03 -14.34 1.16
N GLU A 177 -8.37 -14.93 2.16
CA GLU A 177 -7.89 -16.31 2.07
C GLU A 177 -9.03 -17.32 1.86
N VAL A 178 -10.17 -17.12 2.53
CA VAL A 178 -11.36 -17.95 2.31
C VAL A 178 -11.93 -17.76 0.90
N ALA A 179 -12.01 -16.52 0.43
CA ALA A 179 -12.51 -16.20 -0.91
C ALA A 179 -11.61 -16.76 -2.02
N GLU A 180 -10.28 -16.67 -1.87
CA GLU A 180 -9.31 -17.24 -2.80
C GLU A 180 -9.40 -18.77 -2.88
N LYS A 181 -9.50 -19.44 -1.73
CA LYS A 181 -9.72 -20.90 -1.70
C LYS A 181 -11.04 -21.29 -2.37
N ALA A 182 -12.10 -20.49 -2.20
CA ALA A 182 -13.37 -20.73 -2.86
C ALA A 182 -13.28 -20.53 -4.38
N GLU A 183 -12.59 -19.48 -4.85
CA GLU A 183 -12.42 -19.22 -6.28
C GLU A 183 -11.52 -20.26 -6.95
N GLN A 184 -10.44 -20.70 -6.30
CA GLN A 184 -9.61 -21.79 -6.78
C GLN A 184 -10.43 -23.07 -7.02
N LYS A 185 -11.28 -23.46 -6.06
CA LYS A 185 -12.20 -24.60 -6.23
C LYS A 185 -13.17 -24.41 -7.41
N ARG A 186 -13.65 -23.19 -7.66
CA ARG A 186 -14.52 -22.89 -8.82
C ARG A 186 -13.77 -23.01 -10.14
N ILE A 187 -12.55 -22.50 -10.21
CA ILE A 187 -11.69 -22.59 -11.39
C ILE A 187 -11.36 -24.05 -11.70
N GLU A 188 -10.99 -24.84 -10.69
CA GLU A 188 -10.69 -26.26 -10.83
C GLU A 188 -11.90 -27.04 -11.35
N LYS A 189 -13.09 -26.81 -10.77
CA LYS A 189 -14.35 -27.42 -11.26
C LYS A 189 -14.65 -27.06 -12.72
N LYS A 190 -14.41 -25.81 -13.13
CA LYS A 190 -14.57 -25.37 -14.53
C LYS A 190 -13.54 -26.05 -15.44
N ARG A 191 -12.28 -26.16 -15.02
CA ARG A 191 -11.21 -26.83 -15.78
C ARG A 191 -11.51 -28.32 -15.97
N ALA A 192 -11.92 -29.01 -14.91
CA ALA A 192 -12.32 -30.42 -14.97
C ALA A 192 -13.49 -30.65 -15.95
N LYS A 193 -14.54 -29.81 -15.89
CA LYS A 193 -15.67 -29.89 -16.84
C LYS A 193 -15.24 -29.69 -18.29
N ARG A 194 -14.35 -28.72 -18.55
CA ARG A 194 -13.81 -28.45 -19.89
C ARG A 194 -12.97 -29.61 -20.41
N LEU A 195 -12.16 -30.22 -19.55
CA LEU A 195 -11.34 -31.37 -19.91
C LEU A 195 -12.21 -32.58 -20.28
N ALA A 196 -13.17 -32.93 -19.42
CA ALA A 196 -14.11 -34.02 -19.69
C ALA A 196 -14.93 -33.79 -20.98
N TYR A 197 -15.33 -32.55 -21.26
CA TYR A 197 -16.03 -32.22 -22.51
C TYR A 197 -15.14 -32.39 -23.75
N LYS A 198 -13.86 -31.97 -23.67
CA LYS A 198 -12.90 -32.15 -24.77
C LYS A 198 -12.65 -33.62 -25.05
N GLU A 199 -12.48 -34.44 -24.01
CA GLU A 199 -12.30 -35.90 -24.14
C GLU A 199 -13.51 -36.55 -24.81
N ARG A 200 -14.73 -36.26 -24.35
CA ARG A 200 -15.96 -36.75 -25.00
C ARG A 200 -16.06 -36.39 -26.47
N ARG A 201 -15.70 -35.14 -26.82
CA ARG A 201 -15.70 -34.70 -28.23
C ARG A 201 -14.61 -35.38 -29.06
N ALA A 202 -13.44 -35.63 -28.49
CA ALA A 202 -12.36 -36.33 -29.16
C ALA A 202 -12.72 -37.79 -29.45
N VAL A 203 -13.35 -38.49 -28.48
CA VAL A 203 -13.85 -39.86 -28.64
C VAL A 203 -14.90 -39.91 -29.76
N LYS A 204 -15.92 -39.04 -29.69
CA LYS A 204 -16.97 -39.00 -30.72
C LYS A 204 -16.42 -38.78 -32.13
N LYS A 205 -15.45 -37.87 -32.29
CA LYS A 205 -14.79 -37.62 -33.59
C LYS A 205 -14.02 -38.84 -34.10
N ARG A 206 -13.34 -39.57 -33.21
CA ARG A 206 -12.62 -40.79 -33.58
C ARG A 206 -13.60 -41.88 -34.03
N GLU A 207 -14.69 -42.07 -33.30
CA GLU A 207 -15.74 -43.03 -33.66
C GLU A 207 -16.40 -42.69 -35.01
N GLU A 208 -16.72 -41.42 -35.26
CA GLU A 208 -17.24 -40.94 -36.54
C GLU A 208 -16.28 -41.23 -37.71
N GLN A 209 -14.97 -41.00 -37.51
CA GLN A 209 -13.95 -41.30 -38.52
C GLN A 209 -13.83 -42.80 -38.78
N ILE A 210 -13.84 -43.63 -37.74
CA ILE A 210 -13.83 -45.08 -37.86
C ILE A 210 -15.07 -45.55 -38.63
N ALA A 211 -16.25 -45.01 -38.32
CA ALA A 211 -17.50 -45.36 -39.02
C ALA A 211 -17.44 -45.01 -40.51
N ILE A 212 -16.96 -43.81 -40.87
CA ILE A 212 -16.80 -43.39 -42.27
C ILE A 212 -15.81 -44.30 -43.01
N GLN A 213 -14.66 -44.61 -42.40
CA GLN A 213 -13.67 -45.49 -43.01
C GLN A 213 -14.22 -46.91 -43.21
N THR A 214 -14.98 -47.41 -42.23
CA THR A 214 -15.62 -48.73 -42.29
C THR A 214 -16.68 -48.78 -43.39
N GLU A 215 -17.54 -47.77 -43.50
CA GLU A 215 -18.55 -47.68 -44.57
C GLU A 215 -17.88 -47.56 -45.96
N ALA A 216 -16.86 -46.73 -46.09
CA ALA A 216 -16.10 -46.59 -47.34
C ALA A 216 -15.45 -47.91 -47.76
N TYR A 217 -14.87 -48.64 -46.81
CA TYR A 217 -14.29 -49.96 -47.04
C TYR A 217 -15.34 -50.97 -47.51
N LEU A 218 -16.50 -51.04 -46.84
CA LEU A 218 -17.60 -51.92 -47.23
C LEU A 218 -18.13 -51.58 -48.63
N ARG A 219 -18.28 -50.30 -48.96
CA ARG A 219 -18.73 -49.85 -50.30
C ARG A 219 -17.68 -50.19 -51.37
N ALA A 220 -16.40 -50.05 -51.06
CA ALA A 220 -15.31 -50.45 -51.96
C ALA A 220 -15.30 -51.97 -52.20
N MET A 221 -15.45 -52.78 -51.14
CA MET A 221 -15.54 -54.24 -51.27
C MET A 221 -16.75 -54.66 -52.11
N LYS A 222 -17.92 -54.04 -51.88
CA LYS A 222 -19.12 -54.31 -52.66
C LYS A 222 -18.94 -53.95 -54.13
N ALA A 223 -18.36 -52.78 -54.43
CA ALA A 223 -18.05 -52.40 -55.81
C ALA A 223 -17.09 -53.39 -56.49
N MET A 224 -16.08 -53.90 -55.76
CA MET A 224 -15.15 -54.91 -56.28
C MET A 224 -15.82 -56.26 -56.53
N SER A 225 -16.76 -56.69 -55.68
CA SER A 225 -17.53 -57.93 -55.90
C SER A 225 -18.51 -57.78 -57.07
N ASP A 226 -19.16 -56.62 -57.18
CA ASP A 226 -20.11 -56.34 -58.27
C ASP A 226 -19.36 -56.31 -59.61
N SER A 227 -18.18 -55.69 -59.68
CA SER A 227 -17.33 -55.72 -60.89
C SER A 227 -16.83 -57.13 -61.24
N LYS A 228 -16.52 -57.99 -60.26
CA LYS A 228 -16.14 -59.39 -60.54
C LYS A 228 -17.29 -60.22 -61.11
N ASN A 229 -18.52 -60.01 -60.64
CA ASN A 229 -19.70 -60.74 -61.15
C ASN A 229 -20.08 -60.30 -62.58
N VAL A 230 -19.79 -59.06 -62.97
CA VAL A 230 -19.99 -58.59 -64.35
C VAL A 230 -19.01 -59.26 -65.31
N VAL A 231 -17.72 -59.35 -64.95
CA VAL A 231 -16.69 -60.02 -65.78
C VAL A 231 -16.99 -61.51 -65.98
N VAL A 232 -17.46 -62.21 -64.94
CA VAL A 232 -17.83 -63.64 -65.04
C VAL A 232 -19.08 -63.86 -65.91
N ASN A 233 -19.99 -62.90 -66.01
CA ASN A 233 -21.17 -63.01 -66.89
C ASN A 233 -20.86 -62.65 -68.36
N GLU A 234 -19.84 -61.84 -68.61
CA GLU A 234 -19.35 -61.53 -69.96
C GLU A 234 -18.49 -62.66 -70.55
N GLU A 235 -17.81 -63.45 -69.72
CA GLU A 235 -17.02 -64.62 -70.17
C GLU A 235 -17.87 -65.89 -70.42
N ASN A 236 -19.14 -65.91 -70.01
CA ASN A 236 -20.03 -67.07 -70.11
C ASN A 236 -21.20 -66.91 -71.11
N ASN A 237 -21.13 -65.92 -72.02
CA ASN A 237 -22.16 -65.66 -73.04
C ASN A 237 -21.60 -65.68 -74.45
#